data_AF-A0A9N9C7I7-F1
#
_entry.id   AF-A0A9N9C7I7-F1
#
_cell.length_a   1.000
_cell.length_b   1.000
_cell.length_c   1.000
_cell.angle_alpha   90.00
_cell.angle_beta   90.00
_cell.angle_gamma   90.00
#
_symmetry.space_group_name_H-M   'P 1'
#
loop_
_entity.id
_entity.type
_entity.pdbx_description
1 polymer ?
#
loop_
_entity_poly.entity_id
_entity_poly.type
_entity_poly.pdbx_seq_one_letter_code
_entity_poly.pdbx_strand_id
1 'polypeptide(L)'
;MSENTDDRLLGVFSGICWNVNNMIGSGIFVTPGIVWQSMGSPGAALMLWIGGAVITLSASLSYTELGTRISEQGGELAYLRKTIPRPHNLFSFLFSFMFLFAIRVGSIGAVSQAFAQYLVFSLSTSDDCTRYLQVNPKNGWKDINFWILKIAAIGSLLLVTIYHILSSNLANRINNVLACIKTITLFTIAICGLANLKSTYNNWGNLFEGTTLTIGSFSTSLISVLFSYNGWNNLNYSLGEFRRPEARLAYSNLISVSIVSVLCRYIYDYRAQVEAKNPGYDFNEVIAGYFAEHIGGRQFGQALSFFVAVSAFGTLGALVWSGSRVVQRTAKMGYFLIGRKWLQVMKKDGTPVNTLKLQFIGCTLIIVAIGWVTSDPFKFLSDYSQYSYWIFYCLTGIGLLIWKSEPSKEKHFNAWWLAR
;
A
#
# COMPACT_ATOMS: atom_id res chain seq x y z
N MET A 1 -16.45 32.46 -6.57
CA MET A 1 -17.12 31.72 -5.47
C MET A 1 -16.04 31.22 -4.54
N SER A 2 -15.91 31.81 -3.35
CA SER A 2 -15.05 31.27 -2.30
C SER A 2 -15.67 29.96 -1.83
N GLU A 3 -15.08 28.82 -2.22
CA GLU A 3 -15.45 27.54 -1.63
C GLU A 3 -15.27 27.63 -0.11
N ASN A 4 -16.36 27.45 0.62
CA ASN A 4 -16.37 27.47 2.07
C ASN A 4 -15.44 26.35 2.56
N THR A 5 -14.28 26.71 3.12
CA THR A 5 -13.21 25.75 3.44
C THR A 5 -13.62 24.74 4.52
N ASP A 6 -14.72 24.98 5.22
CA ASP A 6 -15.28 24.10 6.25
C ASP A 6 -16.19 22.98 5.74
N ASP A 7 -16.50 22.94 4.44
CA ASP A 7 -17.28 21.84 3.85
C ASP A 7 -16.41 20.70 3.33
N ARG A 8 -15.08 20.82 3.41
CA ARG A 8 -14.15 19.78 2.93
C ARG A 8 -14.19 18.54 3.82
N LEU A 9 -14.20 17.36 3.18
CA LEU A 9 -14.41 16.05 3.79
C LEU A 9 -13.29 15.62 4.75
N LEU A 10 -12.04 16.06 4.48
CA LEU A 10 -10.85 15.56 5.18
C LEU A 10 -10.17 16.66 6.01
N GLY A 11 -10.10 16.45 7.33
CA GLY A 11 -9.21 17.17 8.25
C GLY A 11 -7.86 16.47 8.42
N VAL A 12 -6.98 17.01 9.29
CA VAL A 12 -5.64 16.44 9.55
C VAL A 12 -5.71 15.01 10.06
N PHE A 13 -6.56 14.76 11.06
CA PHE A 13 -6.71 13.43 11.64
C PHE A 13 -7.17 12.40 10.60
N SER A 14 -8.24 12.70 9.85
CA SER A 14 -8.67 11.84 8.75
C SER A 14 -7.55 11.67 7.72
N GLY A 15 -6.79 12.71 7.39
CA GLY A 15 -5.65 12.64 6.49
C GLY A 15 -4.58 11.64 6.93
N ILE A 16 -4.15 11.76 8.18
CA ILE A 16 -3.24 10.80 8.82
C ILE A 16 -3.84 9.40 8.73
N CYS A 17 -5.12 9.23 9.10
CA CYS A 17 -5.80 7.94 9.01
C CYS A 17 -5.81 7.38 7.59
N TRP A 18 -6.06 8.17 6.53
CA TRP A 18 -6.03 7.69 5.14
C TRP A 18 -4.63 7.25 4.70
N ASN A 19 -3.58 7.98 5.08
CA ASN A 19 -2.20 7.56 4.77
C ASN A 19 -1.81 6.32 5.57
N VAL A 20 -2.01 6.33 6.88
CA VAL A 20 -1.74 5.20 7.77
C VAL A 20 -2.51 3.97 7.32
N ASN A 21 -3.78 4.11 6.96
CA ASN A 21 -4.62 3.01 6.49
C ASN A 21 -4.15 2.45 5.15
N ASN A 22 -3.52 3.26 4.29
CA ASN A 22 -2.95 2.81 3.03
C ASN A 22 -1.57 2.16 3.21
N MET A 23 -0.73 2.70 4.09
CA MET A 23 0.63 2.21 4.33
C MET A 23 0.65 0.96 5.18
N ILE A 24 -0.10 0.96 6.29
CA ILE A 24 -0.21 -0.19 7.18
C ILE A 24 -1.23 -1.15 6.57
N GLY A 25 -0.77 -2.03 5.69
CA GLY A 25 -1.60 -3.03 5.03
C GLY A 25 -1.07 -4.43 5.19
N SER A 26 -1.25 -5.27 4.16
CA SER A 26 -0.69 -6.61 4.13
C SER A 26 0.83 -6.62 3.97
N GLY A 27 1.41 -5.60 3.33
CA GLY A 27 2.86 -5.52 3.07
C GLY A 27 3.70 -5.74 4.32
N ILE A 28 3.41 -5.02 5.41
CA ILE A 28 4.18 -5.12 6.66
C ILE A 28 4.15 -6.52 7.30
N PHE A 29 3.12 -7.31 7.01
CA PHE A 29 2.98 -8.67 7.53
C PHE A 29 3.57 -9.71 6.57
N VAL A 30 3.51 -9.49 5.26
CA VAL A 30 3.95 -10.45 4.22
C VAL A 30 5.42 -10.23 3.83
N THR A 31 5.78 -8.99 3.50
CA THR A 31 7.09 -8.58 2.95
C THR A 31 8.29 -9.01 3.77
N PRO A 32 8.30 -8.95 5.12
CA PRO A 32 9.43 -9.46 5.89
C PRO A 32 9.79 -10.90 5.50
N GLY A 33 8.78 -11.71 5.13
CA GLY A 33 8.90 -13.08 4.59
C GLY A 33 9.88 -13.14 3.43
N ILE A 34 9.49 -12.40 2.40
CA ILE A 34 10.15 -12.32 1.10
C ILE A 34 11.57 -11.76 1.23
N VAL A 35 11.73 -10.68 2.02
CA VAL A 35 13.03 -10.02 2.23
C VAL A 35 14.01 -10.95 2.91
N TRP A 36 13.55 -11.71 3.91
CA TRP A 36 14.41 -12.66 4.59
C TRP A 36 14.89 -13.77 3.65
N GLN A 37 13.97 -14.43 2.94
CA GLN A 37 14.31 -15.51 1.99
C GLN A 37 15.31 -15.05 0.93
N SER A 38 15.17 -13.80 0.49
CA SER A 38 16.01 -13.24 -0.57
C SER A 38 17.39 -12.84 -0.06
N MET A 39 17.48 -12.23 1.13
CA MET A 39 18.74 -11.68 1.65
C MET A 39 19.54 -12.64 2.51
N GLY A 40 18.90 -13.63 3.15
CA GLY A 40 19.55 -14.69 3.92
C GLY A 40 20.18 -14.28 5.25
N SER A 41 20.17 -12.99 5.63
CA SER A 41 20.75 -12.52 6.89
C SER A 41 19.94 -11.42 7.59
N PRO A 42 20.02 -11.35 8.94
CA PRO A 42 19.28 -10.36 9.71
C PRO A 42 19.71 -8.92 9.45
N GLY A 43 21.02 -8.68 9.39
CA GLY A 43 21.62 -7.37 9.20
C GLY A 43 21.32 -6.79 7.82
N ALA A 44 21.41 -7.60 6.75
CA ALA A 44 21.17 -7.10 5.40
C ALA A 44 19.71 -6.71 5.18
N ALA A 45 18.77 -7.51 5.68
CA ALA A 45 17.36 -7.20 5.61
C ALA A 45 16.98 -5.99 6.49
N LEU A 46 17.57 -5.82 7.68
CA LEU A 46 17.41 -4.60 8.47
C LEU A 46 17.88 -3.34 7.72
N MET A 47 19.05 -3.41 7.08
CA MET A 47 19.59 -2.30 6.29
C MET A 47 18.66 -1.92 5.13
N LEU A 48 18.01 -2.88 4.49
CA LEU A 48 17.01 -2.61 3.45
C LEU A 48 15.78 -1.89 4.00
N TRP A 49 15.29 -2.25 5.18
CA TRP A 49 14.17 -1.55 5.83
C TRP A 49 14.54 -0.09 6.16
N ILE A 50 15.73 0.14 6.71
CA ILE A 50 16.25 1.48 6.98
C ILE A 50 16.39 2.28 5.68
N GLY A 51 17.01 1.70 4.65
CA GLY A 51 17.16 2.33 3.34
C GLY A 51 15.81 2.67 2.69
N GLY A 52 14.84 1.75 2.76
CA GLY A 52 13.47 1.96 2.29
C GLY A 52 12.76 3.10 3.01
N ALA A 53 12.92 3.22 4.32
CA ALA A 53 12.39 4.32 5.11
C ALA A 53 12.98 5.68 4.66
N VAL A 54 14.30 5.75 4.47
CA VAL A 54 14.98 6.99 4.01
C VAL A 54 14.51 7.39 2.61
N ILE A 55 14.40 6.43 1.68
CA ILE A 55 13.88 6.67 0.32
C ILE A 55 12.45 7.21 0.39
N THR A 56 11.60 6.56 1.20
CA THR A 56 10.19 6.93 1.36
C THR A 56 10.03 8.32 1.96
N LEU A 57 10.78 8.65 3.02
CA LEU A 57 10.76 9.98 3.62
C LEU A 57 11.17 11.06 2.62
N SER A 58 12.23 10.81 1.85
CA SER A 58 12.72 11.73 0.83
C SER A 58 11.69 11.97 -0.29
N ALA A 59 11.05 10.90 -0.77
CA ALA A 59 9.98 10.99 -1.76
C ALA A 59 8.76 11.76 -1.20
N SER A 60 8.38 11.46 0.03
CA SER A 60 7.25 12.07 0.73
C SER A 60 7.41 13.59 0.94
N LEU A 61 8.62 14.02 1.30
CA LEU A 61 8.97 15.45 1.38
C LEU A 61 8.90 16.14 0.02
N SER A 62 9.44 15.49 -1.02
CA SER A 62 9.38 16.02 -2.40
C SER A 62 7.93 16.21 -2.88
N TYR A 63 7.05 15.28 -2.54
CA TYR A 63 5.62 15.36 -2.86
C TYR A 63 4.85 16.36 -2.03
N THR A 64 5.30 16.62 -0.81
CA THR A 64 4.75 17.71 0.01
C THR A 64 5.05 19.06 -0.65
N GLU A 65 6.26 19.25 -1.17
CA GLU A 65 6.62 20.43 -1.97
C GLU A 65 5.77 20.54 -3.25
N LEU A 66 5.58 19.43 -3.97
CA LEU A 66 4.72 19.43 -5.15
C LEU A 66 3.25 19.70 -4.82
N GLY A 67 2.71 19.09 -3.77
CA GLY A 67 1.31 19.21 -3.37
C GLY A 67 0.94 20.56 -2.77
N THR A 68 1.89 21.26 -2.18
CA THR A 68 1.72 22.65 -1.72
C THR A 68 1.70 23.64 -2.89
N ARG A 69 2.47 23.38 -3.96
CA ARG A 69 2.52 24.26 -5.14
C ARG A 69 1.50 23.93 -6.22
N ILE A 70 1.15 22.65 -6.37
CA ILE A 70 0.19 22.14 -7.34
C ILE A 70 -0.96 21.52 -6.55
N SER A 71 -1.94 22.35 -6.21
CA SER A 71 -3.13 21.95 -5.45
C SER A 71 -4.21 21.26 -6.31
N GLU A 72 -3.89 20.94 -7.58
CA GLU A 72 -4.78 20.20 -8.46
C GLU A 72 -4.95 18.74 -8.00
N GLN A 73 -6.15 18.20 -8.14
CA GLN A 73 -6.42 16.78 -7.89
C GLN A 73 -5.72 15.89 -8.94
N GLY A 74 -5.27 14.70 -8.51
CA GLY A 74 -4.71 13.68 -9.39
C GLY A 74 -3.28 13.23 -9.08
N GLY A 75 -2.60 13.82 -8.09
CA GLY A 75 -1.24 13.42 -7.71
C GLY A 75 -0.26 13.53 -8.87
N GLU A 76 0.46 12.45 -9.18
CA GLU A 76 1.45 12.38 -10.27
C GLU A 76 0.88 12.80 -11.62
N LEU A 77 -0.39 12.50 -11.89
CA LEU A 77 -1.07 12.94 -13.10
C LEU A 77 -0.98 14.47 -13.25
N ALA A 78 -1.27 15.20 -12.17
CA ALA A 78 -1.21 16.65 -12.15
C ALA A 78 0.24 17.16 -12.10
N TYR A 79 1.10 16.50 -11.31
CA TYR A 79 2.50 16.89 -11.16
C TYR A 79 3.26 16.77 -12.47
N LEU A 80 3.28 15.58 -13.08
CA LEU A 80 3.98 15.33 -14.34
C LEU A 80 3.50 16.25 -15.46
N ARG A 81 2.21 16.57 -15.51
CA ARG A 81 1.66 17.51 -16.49
C ARG A 81 2.24 18.92 -16.35
N LYS A 82 2.44 19.39 -15.12
CA LYS A 82 2.91 20.75 -14.82
C LYS A 82 4.43 20.86 -14.84
N THR A 83 5.13 19.84 -14.36
CA THR A 83 6.57 19.84 -14.20
C THR A 83 7.31 19.38 -15.45
N ILE A 84 6.72 18.45 -16.22
CA ILE A 84 7.27 17.95 -17.48
C ILE A 84 6.23 18.15 -18.60
N PRO A 85 6.00 19.41 -19.03
CA PRO A 85 4.93 19.73 -19.98
C PRO A 85 5.26 19.34 -21.42
N ARG A 86 6.48 18.91 -21.74
CA ARG A 86 6.90 18.51 -23.08
C ARG A 86 7.38 17.04 -23.11
N PRO A 87 6.96 16.24 -24.09
CA PRO A 87 5.88 16.51 -25.06
C PRO A 87 4.50 16.58 -24.36
N HIS A 88 3.61 17.40 -24.92
CA HIS A 88 2.38 17.85 -24.24
C HIS A 88 1.54 16.68 -23.71
N ASN A 89 1.33 16.67 -22.39
CA ASN A 89 0.56 15.68 -21.65
C ASN A 89 1.05 14.21 -21.73
N LEU A 90 2.19 13.90 -22.37
CA LEU A 90 2.61 12.52 -22.59
C LEU A 90 2.82 11.77 -21.28
N PHE A 91 3.64 12.29 -20.36
CA PHE A 91 3.95 11.60 -19.11
C PHE A 91 2.74 11.50 -18.18
N SER A 92 1.85 12.50 -18.22
CA SER A 92 0.59 12.47 -17.49
C SER A 92 -0.35 11.38 -18.04
N PHE A 93 -0.43 11.25 -19.36
CA PHE A 93 -1.20 10.20 -20.04
C PHE A 93 -0.62 8.80 -19.77
N LEU A 94 0.70 8.63 -19.90
CA LEU A 94 1.38 7.37 -19.61
C LEU A 94 1.18 6.96 -18.16
N PHE A 95 1.28 7.90 -17.22
CA PHE A 95 0.94 7.64 -15.82
C PHE A 95 -0.50 7.18 -15.68
N SER A 96 -1.48 7.90 -16.23
CA SER A 96 -2.89 7.49 -16.19
C SER A 96 -3.10 6.08 -16.72
N PHE A 97 -2.50 5.75 -17.87
CA PHE A 97 -2.60 4.44 -18.51
C PHE A 97 -2.02 3.35 -17.60
N MET A 98 -0.77 3.52 -17.16
CA MET A 98 -0.10 2.57 -16.26
C MET A 98 -0.79 2.49 -14.90
N PHE A 99 -1.40 3.58 -14.44
CA PHE A 99 -2.14 3.60 -13.19
C PHE A 99 -3.39 2.72 -13.26
N LEU A 100 -4.12 2.79 -14.37
CA LEU A 100 -5.31 1.99 -14.63
C LEU A 100 -4.99 0.50 -14.83
N PHE A 101 -3.95 0.16 -15.60
CA PHE A 101 -3.70 -1.22 -16.05
C PHE A 101 -2.59 -1.96 -15.30
N ALA A 102 -1.75 -1.25 -14.54
CA ALA A 102 -0.65 -1.88 -13.81
C ALA A 102 -0.69 -1.55 -12.32
N ILE A 103 -0.54 -0.27 -11.97
CA ILE A 103 -0.33 0.16 -10.59
C ILE A 103 -1.56 -0.16 -9.74
N ARG A 104 -2.73 0.36 -10.10
CA ARG A 104 -3.91 0.28 -9.22
C ARG A 104 -4.49 -1.13 -9.18
N VAL A 105 -4.60 -1.79 -10.33
CA VAL A 105 -5.06 -3.19 -10.40
C VAL A 105 -4.10 -4.13 -9.69
N GLY A 106 -2.79 -3.88 -9.80
CA GLY A 106 -1.78 -4.70 -9.13
C GLY A 106 -1.81 -4.53 -7.62
N SER A 107 -1.83 -3.29 -7.13
CA SER A 107 -1.90 -3.03 -5.68
C SER A 107 -3.20 -3.55 -5.07
N ILE A 108 -4.36 -3.32 -5.70
CA ILE A 108 -5.64 -3.84 -5.21
C ILE A 108 -5.66 -5.36 -5.25
N GLY A 109 -5.21 -5.97 -6.35
CA GLY A 109 -5.19 -7.42 -6.47
C GLY A 109 -4.27 -8.08 -5.44
N ALA A 110 -3.08 -7.52 -5.18
CA ALA A 110 -2.17 -8.01 -4.15
C ALA A 110 -2.80 -7.91 -2.76
N VAL A 111 -3.33 -6.74 -2.38
CA VAL A 111 -3.92 -6.56 -1.05
C VAL A 111 -5.19 -7.42 -0.87
N SER A 112 -6.01 -7.58 -1.91
CA SER A 112 -7.19 -8.46 -1.90
C SER A 112 -6.80 -9.93 -1.77
N GLN A 113 -5.71 -10.36 -2.40
CA GLN A 113 -5.17 -11.71 -2.24
C GLN A 113 -4.73 -11.95 -0.80
N ALA A 114 -3.93 -11.04 -0.23
CA ALA A 114 -3.48 -11.16 1.15
C ALA A 114 -4.67 -11.16 2.13
N PHE A 115 -5.66 -10.29 1.92
CA PHE A 115 -6.90 -10.31 2.70
C PHE A 115 -7.53 -11.71 2.71
N ALA A 116 -7.69 -12.32 1.54
CA ALA A 116 -8.35 -13.61 1.41
C ALA A 116 -7.59 -14.72 2.17
N GLN A 117 -6.26 -14.76 2.06
CA GLN A 117 -5.45 -15.78 2.71
C GLN A 117 -5.42 -15.62 4.23
N TYR A 118 -5.24 -14.40 4.74
CA TYR A 118 -5.29 -14.15 6.18
C TYR A 118 -6.69 -14.42 6.76
N LEU A 119 -7.74 -14.10 6.01
CA LEU A 119 -9.12 -14.42 6.42
C LEU A 119 -9.35 -15.94 6.45
N VAL A 120 -8.95 -16.66 5.41
CA VAL A 120 -9.09 -18.13 5.36
C VAL A 120 -8.28 -18.79 6.47
N PHE A 121 -7.04 -18.36 6.71
CA PHE A 121 -6.22 -18.88 7.81
C PHE A 121 -6.89 -18.63 9.17
N SER A 122 -7.44 -17.43 9.39
CA SER A 122 -8.15 -17.09 10.62
C SER A 122 -9.37 -17.98 10.88
N LEU A 123 -10.12 -18.31 9.83
CA LEU A 123 -11.33 -19.12 9.91
C LEU A 123 -11.08 -20.64 9.85
N SER A 124 -9.86 -21.06 9.55
CA SER A 124 -9.54 -22.48 9.34
C SER A 124 -9.57 -23.25 10.66
N THR A 125 -10.44 -24.25 10.75
CA THR A 125 -10.60 -25.12 11.93
C THR A 125 -9.83 -26.44 11.84
N SER A 126 -9.35 -26.81 10.65
CA SER A 126 -8.60 -28.04 10.39
C SER A 126 -7.10 -27.90 10.70
N ASP A 127 -6.43 -28.94 11.18
CA ASP A 127 -4.97 -28.94 11.46
C ASP A 127 -4.12 -28.62 10.21
N ASP A 128 -4.59 -28.97 9.02
CA ASP A 128 -3.98 -28.61 7.74
C ASP A 128 -4.49 -27.25 7.20
N CYS A 129 -4.29 -26.16 7.94
CA CYS A 129 -4.65 -24.80 7.49
C CYS A 129 -3.95 -24.41 6.17
N THR A 130 -2.79 -25.00 5.89
CA THR A 130 -2.01 -24.84 4.65
C THR A 130 -2.73 -25.34 3.41
N ARG A 131 -3.62 -26.33 3.54
CA ARG A 131 -4.26 -26.98 2.39
C ARG A 131 -5.09 -26.01 1.56
N TYR A 132 -5.75 -25.04 2.21
CA TYR A 132 -6.57 -24.04 1.52
C TYR A 132 -5.75 -22.90 0.90
N LEU A 133 -4.50 -22.75 1.32
CA LEU A 133 -3.57 -21.72 0.83
C LEU A 133 -2.72 -22.23 -0.34
N GLN A 134 -2.53 -23.54 -0.45
CA GLN A 134 -1.81 -24.17 -1.54
C GLN A 134 -2.70 -24.29 -2.78
N VAL A 135 -2.48 -23.40 -3.74
CA VAL A 135 -3.11 -23.45 -5.06
C VAL A 135 -2.07 -23.86 -6.08
N ASN A 136 -2.31 -24.98 -6.77
CA ASN A 136 -1.43 -25.38 -7.88
C ASN A 136 -1.83 -24.61 -9.16
N PRO A 137 -0.94 -23.78 -9.75
CA PRO A 137 -1.26 -23.03 -10.96
C PRO A 137 -1.65 -23.91 -12.15
N LYS A 138 -1.13 -25.14 -12.21
CA LYS A 138 -1.46 -26.10 -13.27
C LYS A 138 -2.91 -26.58 -13.19
N ASN A 139 -3.48 -26.59 -11.98
CA ASN A 139 -4.90 -26.88 -11.77
C ASN A 139 -5.74 -25.60 -11.90
N GLY A 140 -5.14 -24.41 -11.76
CA GLY A 140 -5.71 -23.12 -12.12
C GLY A 140 -7.13 -22.94 -11.60
N TRP A 141 -8.08 -22.75 -12.52
CA TRP A 141 -9.51 -22.57 -12.21
C TRP A 141 -10.27 -23.86 -11.85
N LYS A 142 -9.62 -25.03 -11.92
CA LYS A 142 -10.23 -26.31 -11.53
C LYS A 142 -10.06 -26.63 -10.05
N ASP A 143 -9.15 -25.93 -9.37
CA ASP A 143 -8.93 -26.08 -7.94
C ASP A 143 -9.99 -25.32 -7.15
N ILE A 144 -10.62 -25.98 -6.17
CA ILE A 144 -11.61 -25.34 -5.30
C ILE A 144 -10.97 -24.29 -4.39
N ASN A 145 -9.72 -24.52 -3.95
CA ASN A 145 -8.97 -23.61 -3.09
C ASN A 145 -8.72 -22.27 -3.79
N PHE A 146 -8.48 -22.32 -5.10
CA PHE A 146 -8.38 -21.13 -5.93
C PHE A 146 -9.64 -20.26 -5.82
N TRP A 147 -10.82 -20.85 -6.02
CA TRP A 147 -12.08 -20.10 -5.97
C TRP A 147 -12.42 -19.60 -4.59
N ILE A 148 -12.11 -20.33 -3.52
CA ILE A 148 -12.29 -19.86 -2.14
C ILE A 148 -11.53 -18.54 -1.94
N LEU A 149 -10.25 -18.49 -2.32
CA LEU A 149 -9.44 -17.28 -2.19
C LEU A 149 -9.94 -16.16 -3.11
N LYS A 150 -10.33 -16.45 -4.36
CA LYS A 150 -10.83 -15.43 -5.29
C LYS A 150 -12.18 -14.86 -4.88
N ILE A 151 -13.10 -15.68 -4.38
CA ILE A 151 -14.40 -15.22 -3.89
C ILE A 151 -14.21 -14.33 -2.67
N ALA A 152 -13.33 -14.68 -1.72
CA ALA A 152 -13.02 -13.83 -0.58
C ALA A 152 -12.38 -12.50 -0.99
N ALA A 153 -11.44 -12.53 -1.95
CA ALA A 153 -10.77 -11.36 -2.49
C ALA A 153 -11.72 -10.41 -3.26
N ILE A 154 -12.60 -10.97 -4.11
CA ILE A 154 -13.59 -10.20 -4.88
C ILE A 154 -14.69 -9.69 -3.95
N GLY A 155 -15.12 -10.51 -2.97
CA GLY A 155 -16.11 -10.14 -1.97
C GLY A 155 -15.67 -8.95 -1.13
N SER A 156 -14.41 -8.91 -0.68
CA SER A 156 -13.88 -7.75 0.04
C SER A 156 -13.84 -6.50 -0.84
N LEU A 157 -13.37 -6.62 -2.08
CA LEU A 157 -13.36 -5.53 -3.05
C LEU A 157 -14.79 -5.01 -3.35
N LEU A 158 -15.77 -5.91 -3.46
CA LEU A 158 -17.17 -5.58 -3.69
C LEU A 158 -17.74 -4.79 -2.51
N LEU A 159 -17.54 -5.28 -1.28
CA LEU A 159 -17.99 -4.59 -0.06
C LEU A 159 -17.37 -3.18 0.04
N VAL A 160 -16.07 -3.07 -0.25
CA VAL A 160 -15.36 -1.79 -0.31
C VAL A 160 -15.99 -0.85 -1.31
N THR A 161 -16.23 -1.34 -2.53
CA THR A 161 -16.84 -0.57 -3.61
C THR A 161 -18.25 -0.10 -3.23
N ILE A 162 -19.05 -0.96 -2.61
CA ILE A 162 -20.43 -0.66 -2.19
C ILE A 162 -20.44 0.49 -1.18
N TYR A 163 -19.71 0.40 -0.07
CA TYR A 163 -19.78 1.47 0.95
C TYR A 163 -19.25 2.80 0.41
N HIS A 164 -18.28 2.77 -0.52
CA HIS A 164 -17.81 3.97 -1.22
C HIS A 164 -18.87 4.58 -2.14
N ILE A 165 -19.69 3.77 -2.82
CA ILE A 165 -20.80 4.25 -3.66
C ILE A 165 -21.93 4.83 -2.80
N LEU A 166 -22.22 4.21 -1.65
CA LEU A 166 -23.30 4.62 -0.75
C LEU A 166 -23.06 6.02 -0.19
N SER A 167 -21.90 6.26 0.44
CA SER A 167 -21.57 7.56 1.02
C SER A 167 -20.08 7.76 1.25
N SER A 168 -19.55 8.89 0.77
CA SER A 168 -18.17 9.32 1.07
C SER A 168 -17.93 9.60 2.56
N ASN A 169 -18.96 10.04 3.30
CA ASN A 169 -18.87 10.25 4.74
C ASN A 169 -18.78 8.93 5.51
N LEU A 170 -19.58 7.93 5.11
CA LEU A 170 -19.51 6.59 5.69
C LEU A 170 -18.13 5.97 5.45
N ALA A 171 -17.63 6.05 4.22
CA ALA A 171 -16.30 5.59 3.87
C ALA A 171 -15.19 6.23 4.72
N ASN A 172 -15.26 7.55 4.95
CA ASN A 172 -14.30 8.26 5.79
C ASN A 172 -14.34 7.78 7.27
N ARG A 173 -15.55 7.55 7.81
CA ARG A 173 -15.70 7.01 9.19
C ARG A 173 -15.12 5.60 9.30
N ILE A 174 -15.44 4.72 8.35
CA ILE A 174 -14.90 3.35 8.30
C ILE A 174 -13.38 3.40 8.21
N ASN A 175 -12.81 4.23 7.32
CA ASN A 175 -11.37 4.40 7.18
C ASN A 175 -10.69 4.83 8.49
N ASN A 176 -11.26 5.81 9.19
CA ASN A 176 -10.71 6.28 10.47
C ASN A 176 -10.73 5.20 11.55
N VAL A 177 -11.83 4.46 11.68
CA VAL A 177 -11.94 3.34 12.63
C VAL A 177 -10.94 2.24 12.30
N LEU A 178 -10.85 1.83 11.03
CA LEU A 178 -9.90 0.80 10.59
C LEU A 178 -8.45 1.23 10.79
N ALA A 179 -8.12 2.51 10.55
CA ALA A 179 -6.79 3.07 10.83
C ALA A 179 -6.42 2.97 12.31
N CYS A 180 -7.34 3.29 13.22
CA CYS A 180 -7.13 3.15 14.65
C CYS A 180 -6.92 1.67 15.04
N ILE A 181 -7.80 0.77 14.58
CA ILE A 181 -7.73 -0.67 14.88
C ILE A 181 -6.36 -1.22 14.47
N LYS A 182 -5.94 -1.03 13.21
CA LYS A 182 -4.68 -1.59 12.72
C LYS A 182 -3.44 -0.98 13.39
N THR A 183 -3.50 0.30 13.77
CA THR A 183 -2.40 0.97 14.48
C THR A 183 -2.26 0.37 15.87
N ILE A 184 -3.37 0.16 16.58
CA ILE A 184 -3.37 -0.51 17.88
C ILE A 184 -2.87 -1.96 17.75
N THR A 185 -3.36 -2.72 16.76
CA THR A 185 -2.90 -4.09 16.49
C THR A 185 -1.38 -4.12 16.32
N LEU A 186 -0.81 -3.26 15.48
CA LEU A 186 0.63 -3.21 15.27
C LEU A 186 1.40 -2.79 16.52
N PHE A 187 0.89 -1.81 17.26
CA PHE A 187 1.52 -1.35 18.49
C PHE A 187 1.57 -2.48 19.55
N THR A 188 0.49 -3.26 19.67
CA THR A 188 0.45 -4.44 20.54
C THR A 188 1.48 -5.48 20.11
N ILE A 189 1.58 -5.79 18.81
CA ILE A 189 2.58 -6.74 18.29
C ILE A 189 3.99 -6.25 18.60
N ALA A 190 4.26 -4.95 18.41
CA ALA A 190 5.56 -4.37 18.72
C ALA A 190 5.91 -4.49 20.21
N ILE A 191 4.97 -4.21 21.12
CA ILE A 191 5.17 -4.38 22.58
C ILE A 191 5.41 -5.85 22.93
N CYS A 192 4.60 -6.77 22.39
CA CYS A 192 4.77 -8.20 22.61
C CYS A 192 6.16 -8.68 22.12
N GLY A 193 6.63 -8.17 20.97
CA GLY A 193 7.97 -8.45 20.48
C GLY A 193 9.05 -7.93 21.43
N LEU A 194 8.91 -6.69 21.91
CA LEU A 194 9.85 -6.08 22.85
C LEU A 194 9.93 -6.81 24.20
N ALA A 195 8.80 -7.24 24.74
CA ALA A 195 8.75 -7.97 26.00
C ALA A 195 9.50 -9.32 25.91
N ASN A 196 9.46 -9.97 24.74
CA ASN A 196 10.14 -11.24 24.50
C ASN A 196 11.64 -11.10 24.17
N LEU A 197 12.13 -9.90 23.82
CA LEU A 197 13.58 -9.63 23.62
C LEU A 197 14.43 -9.92 24.86
N LYS A 198 13.88 -9.74 26.06
CA LYS A 198 14.62 -9.99 27.31
C LYS A 198 14.88 -11.47 27.59
N SER A 199 14.19 -12.38 26.90
CA SER A 199 14.13 -13.81 27.25
C SER A 199 15.05 -14.70 26.41
N THR A 200 15.49 -14.28 25.21
CA THR A 200 16.11 -15.23 24.25
C THR A 200 17.29 -14.65 23.44
N TYR A 201 18.51 -15.05 23.83
CA TYR A 201 19.74 -15.29 23.03
C TYR A 201 20.45 -14.21 22.16
N ASN A 202 21.79 -14.30 22.20
CA ASN A 202 22.86 -13.56 21.51
C ASN A 202 22.93 -13.71 19.97
N ASN A 203 21.81 -13.65 19.23
CA ASN A 203 21.83 -13.78 17.75
C ASN A 203 22.33 -12.51 17.02
N TRP A 204 22.75 -11.49 17.75
CA TRP A 204 23.33 -10.24 17.22
C TRP A 204 24.84 -10.33 16.96
N GLY A 205 25.49 -11.45 17.29
CA GLY A 205 26.94 -11.62 17.11
C GLY A 205 27.37 -11.64 15.65
N ASN A 206 26.58 -12.27 14.76
CA ASN A 206 26.89 -12.48 13.35
C ASN A 206 25.77 -11.97 12.42
N LEU A 207 25.43 -10.68 12.52
CA LEU A 207 24.28 -10.09 11.82
C LEU A 207 24.28 -10.28 10.30
N PHE A 208 25.45 -10.40 9.66
CA PHE A 208 25.59 -10.45 8.21
C PHE A 208 25.98 -11.83 7.68
N GLU A 209 26.05 -12.84 8.54
CA GLU A 209 26.32 -14.21 8.11
C GLU A 209 25.18 -14.75 7.22
N GLY A 210 25.51 -15.45 6.14
CA GLY A 210 24.52 -15.95 5.17
C GLY A 210 23.98 -14.90 4.18
N THR A 211 24.52 -13.68 4.18
CA THR A 211 24.03 -12.62 3.28
C THR A 211 24.18 -12.97 1.81
N THR A 212 23.08 -12.93 1.06
CA THR A 212 23.05 -13.12 -0.39
C THR A 212 22.84 -11.78 -1.10
N LEU A 213 23.94 -11.18 -1.59
CA LEU A 213 23.95 -9.89 -2.30
C LEU A 213 24.03 -10.06 -3.82
N THR A 214 23.01 -10.71 -4.40
CA THR A 214 22.83 -10.68 -5.86
C THR A 214 21.99 -9.47 -6.24
N ILE A 215 22.14 -8.98 -7.47
CA ILE A 215 21.31 -7.88 -7.98
C ILE A 215 19.82 -8.27 -7.92
N GLY A 216 19.49 -9.53 -8.20
CA GLY A 216 18.12 -10.03 -8.15
C GLY A 216 17.52 -10.09 -6.74
N SER A 217 18.27 -10.62 -5.76
CA SER A 217 17.84 -10.68 -4.36
C SER A 217 17.70 -9.29 -3.74
N PHE A 218 18.66 -8.41 -3.99
CA PHE A 218 18.61 -7.02 -3.53
C PHE A 218 17.41 -6.27 -4.11
N SER A 219 17.22 -6.33 -5.43
CA SER A 219 16.13 -5.60 -6.12
C SER A 219 14.76 -6.09 -5.66
N THR A 220 14.56 -7.41 -5.59
CA THR A 220 13.29 -8.01 -5.12
C THR A 220 12.98 -7.62 -3.68
N SER A 221 13.98 -7.65 -2.81
CA SER A 221 13.82 -7.29 -1.40
C SER A 221 13.52 -5.81 -1.24
N LEU A 222 14.25 -4.94 -1.95
CA LEU A 222 14.02 -3.50 -1.92
C LEU A 222 12.62 -3.15 -2.40
N ILE A 223 12.17 -3.70 -3.54
CA ILE A 223 10.81 -3.46 -4.04
C ILE A 223 9.75 -3.95 -3.07
N SER A 224 9.97 -5.10 -2.42
CA SER A 224 9.05 -5.62 -1.39
C SER A 224 8.99 -4.68 -0.18
N VAL A 225 10.13 -4.16 0.30
CA VAL A 225 10.18 -3.16 1.37
C VAL A 225 9.44 -1.89 0.95
N LEU A 226 9.69 -1.39 -0.26
CA LEU A 226 9.03 -0.19 -0.77
C LEU A 226 7.53 -0.38 -0.97
N PHE A 227 7.04 -1.60 -1.25
CA PHE A 227 5.62 -1.93 -1.21
C PHE A 227 5.02 -1.71 0.18
N SER A 228 5.73 -2.15 1.23
CA SER A 228 5.27 -1.99 2.63
C SER A 228 5.22 -0.53 3.09
N TYR A 229 6.07 0.32 2.52
CA TYR A 229 6.04 1.76 2.78
C TYR A 229 5.11 2.53 1.84
N ASN A 230 4.56 1.91 0.81
CA ASN A 230 3.75 2.61 -0.18
C ASN A 230 2.45 3.14 0.44
N GLY A 231 2.01 4.32 0.01
CA GLY A 231 0.70 4.86 0.37
C GLY A 231 0.75 6.22 1.05
N TRP A 232 1.94 6.75 1.30
CA TRP A 232 2.16 8.11 1.81
C TRP A 232 1.69 9.22 0.86
N ASN A 233 1.58 8.95 -0.46
CA ASN A 233 1.13 9.91 -1.48
C ASN A 233 -0.40 9.93 -1.66
N ASN A 234 -1.16 9.20 -0.85
CA ASN A 234 -2.59 8.97 -1.08
C ASN A 234 -3.39 10.28 -1.07
N LEU A 235 -3.04 11.20 -0.17
CA LEU A 235 -3.70 12.51 -0.05
C LEU A 235 -3.47 13.41 -1.26
N ASN A 236 -2.34 13.25 -1.97
CA ASN A 236 -2.03 14.01 -3.18
C ASN A 236 -3.05 13.76 -4.31
N TYR A 237 -3.77 12.63 -4.27
CA TYR A 237 -4.83 12.32 -5.23
C TYR A 237 -6.13 13.11 -5.02
N SER A 238 -6.34 13.66 -3.82
CA SER A 238 -7.58 14.34 -3.45
C SER A 238 -7.34 15.64 -2.66
N LEU A 239 -6.37 16.45 -3.09
CA LEU A 239 -6.05 17.72 -2.43
C LEU A 239 -7.26 18.68 -2.34
N GLY A 240 -8.20 18.58 -3.29
CA GLY A 240 -9.44 19.38 -3.27
C GLY A 240 -10.42 19.02 -2.14
N GLU A 241 -10.37 17.79 -1.60
CA GLU A 241 -11.22 17.36 -0.50
C GLU A 241 -10.60 17.61 0.88
N PHE A 242 -9.39 18.20 0.92
CA PHE A 242 -8.57 18.33 2.12
C PHE A 242 -8.58 19.76 2.68
N ARG A 243 -8.93 19.95 3.96
CA ARG A 243 -8.95 21.27 4.62
C ARG A 243 -7.54 21.80 4.82
N ARG A 244 -7.21 22.94 4.18
CA ARG A 244 -5.91 23.64 4.29
C ARG A 244 -4.71 22.71 4.01
N PRO A 245 -4.50 22.29 2.74
CA PRO A 245 -3.59 21.20 2.39
C PRO A 245 -2.11 21.49 2.67
N GLU A 246 -1.67 22.73 2.63
CA GLU A 246 -0.24 23.07 2.61
C GLU A 246 0.55 22.55 3.82
N ALA A 247 0.23 22.99 5.04
CA ALA A 247 0.94 22.52 6.24
C ALA A 247 0.51 21.11 6.66
N ARG A 248 -0.76 20.77 6.42
CA ARG A 248 -1.39 19.56 6.95
C ARG A 248 -1.04 18.29 6.18
N LEU A 249 -0.77 18.42 4.87
CA LEU A 249 -0.22 17.34 4.06
C LEU A 249 1.16 16.91 4.57
N ALA A 250 2.02 17.89 4.86
CA ALA A 250 3.38 17.66 5.36
C ALA A 250 3.40 16.83 6.65
N TYR A 251 2.63 17.26 7.66
CA TYR A 251 2.53 16.53 8.93
C TYR A 251 1.92 15.14 8.73
N SER A 252 0.87 15.02 7.92
CA SER A 252 0.20 13.72 7.69
C SER A 252 1.15 12.69 7.07
N ASN A 253 1.98 13.15 6.14
CA ASN A 253 2.95 12.35 5.41
C ASN A 253 4.16 11.97 6.29
N LEU A 254 4.73 12.91 7.04
CA LEU A 254 5.89 12.65 7.90
C LEU A 254 5.56 11.74 9.08
N ILE A 255 4.44 12.00 9.75
CA ILE A 255 4.00 11.23 10.92
C ILE A 255 3.68 9.80 10.50
N SER A 256 2.96 9.59 9.38
CA SER A 256 2.62 8.25 8.93
C SER A 256 3.86 7.43 8.57
N VAL A 257 4.84 8.01 7.87
CA VAL A 257 6.08 7.31 7.52
C VAL A 257 6.93 7.00 8.75
N SER A 258 6.98 7.92 9.73
CA SER A 258 7.73 7.71 10.97
C SER A 258 7.14 6.57 11.81
N ILE A 259 5.80 6.55 11.98
CA ILE A 259 5.10 5.49 12.70
C ILE A 259 5.38 4.13 12.04
N VAL A 260 5.23 4.03 10.72
CA VAL A 260 5.45 2.78 9.99
C VAL A 260 6.90 2.33 10.12
N SER A 261 7.87 3.25 9.97
CA SER A 261 9.30 2.92 10.05
C SER A 261 9.70 2.34 11.40
N VAL A 262 9.16 2.89 12.48
CA VAL A 262 9.40 2.40 13.84
C VAL A 262 8.75 1.03 14.05
N LEU A 263 7.54 0.80 13.54
CA LEU A 263 6.86 -0.49 13.67
C LEU A 263 7.54 -1.60 12.85
N CYS A 264 8.06 -1.30 11.66
CA CYS A 264 8.84 -2.24 10.84
C CYS A 264 10.06 -2.79 11.59
N ARG A 265 10.78 -1.92 12.31
CA ARG A 265 11.96 -2.29 13.09
C ARG A 265 11.64 -3.37 14.13
N TYR A 266 10.52 -3.23 14.83
CA TYR A 266 10.16 -4.14 15.93
C TYR A 266 9.63 -5.49 15.46
N ILE A 267 8.91 -5.53 14.35
CA ILE A 267 8.49 -6.79 13.72
C ILE A 267 9.72 -7.59 13.28
N TYR A 268 10.77 -6.90 12.84
CA TYR A 268 12.01 -7.52 12.41
C TYR A 268 12.82 -8.14 13.56
N ASP A 269 13.00 -7.38 14.65
CA ASP A 269 13.72 -7.86 15.84
C ASP A 269 13.06 -9.07 16.49
N TYR A 270 11.72 -9.09 16.47
CA TYR A 270 10.95 -10.20 16.99
C TYR A 270 11.05 -11.47 16.12
N ARG A 271 11.34 -11.31 14.83
CA ARG A 271 11.41 -12.40 13.86
C ARG A 271 12.76 -13.11 13.80
N ALA A 272 13.87 -12.39 13.94
CA ALA A 272 15.22 -12.98 13.99
C ALA A 272 15.35 -14.05 15.10
N GLN A 273 14.47 -14.00 16.11
CA GLN A 273 14.41 -14.96 17.21
C GLN A 273 13.77 -16.31 16.86
N VAL A 274 12.79 -16.33 15.95
CA VAL A 274 12.03 -17.54 15.62
C VAL A 274 12.70 -18.33 14.51
N GLU A 275 13.33 -17.65 13.56
CA GLU A 275 14.14 -18.27 12.51
C GLU A 275 15.29 -19.12 13.08
N ALA A 276 15.94 -18.61 14.13
CA ALA A 276 16.99 -19.34 14.85
C ALA A 276 16.48 -20.60 15.55
N LYS A 277 15.16 -20.75 15.75
CA LYS A 277 14.57 -21.94 16.38
C LYS A 277 14.10 -23.00 15.39
N ASN A 278 13.77 -22.66 14.14
CA ASN A 278 13.21 -23.63 13.15
C ASN A 278 13.58 -23.31 11.69
N PRO A 279 14.76 -23.72 11.20
CA PRO A 279 15.13 -23.60 9.79
C PRO A 279 14.29 -24.56 8.93
N GLY A 280 13.51 -24.05 7.97
CA GLY A 280 12.79 -24.87 6.98
C GLY A 280 11.31 -24.55 6.74
N TYR A 281 10.75 -23.48 7.31
CA TYR A 281 9.38 -23.06 6.99
C TYR A 281 9.29 -22.54 5.55
N ASP A 282 8.34 -23.07 4.78
CA ASP A 282 8.00 -22.55 3.46
C ASP A 282 7.23 -21.23 3.66
N PHE A 283 7.81 -20.12 3.19
CA PHE A 283 7.37 -18.78 3.57
C PHE A 283 6.14 -18.39 2.75
N ASN A 284 4.99 -18.84 3.21
CA ASN A 284 3.69 -18.48 2.63
C ASN A 284 3.28 -17.05 3.01
N GLU A 285 2.37 -16.48 2.23
CA GLU A 285 1.84 -15.11 2.39
C GLU A 285 1.23 -14.84 3.79
N VAL A 286 0.92 -15.87 4.59
CA VAL A 286 0.31 -15.79 5.93
C VAL A 286 1.34 -15.88 7.08
N ILE A 287 2.58 -15.48 6.84
CA ILE A 287 3.69 -15.64 7.80
C ILE A 287 3.42 -15.07 9.20
N ALA A 288 2.72 -13.94 9.31
CA ALA A 288 2.38 -13.37 10.62
C ALA A 288 1.45 -14.28 11.44
N GLY A 289 0.55 -15.02 10.76
CA GLY A 289 -0.37 -15.96 11.41
C GLY A 289 0.35 -17.16 12.00
N TYR A 290 1.21 -17.82 11.21
CA TYR A 290 2.06 -18.94 11.67
C TYR A 290 2.96 -18.54 12.82
N PHE A 291 3.52 -17.34 12.72
CA PHE A 291 4.36 -16.80 13.75
C PHE A 291 3.62 -16.61 15.08
N ALA A 292 2.43 -15.98 15.07
CA ALA A 292 1.61 -15.86 16.27
C ALA A 292 1.18 -17.23 16.80
N GLU A 293 0.86 -18.19 15.94
CA GLU A 293 0.56 -19.56 16.35
C GLU A 293 1.71 -20.20 17.14
N HIS A 294 2.96 -19.97 16.75
CA HIS A 294 4.11 -20.51 17.47
C HIS A 294 4.28 -19.92 18.88
N ILE A 295 3.86 -18.67 19.08
CA ILE A 295 4.05 -17.95 20.34
C ILE A 295 2.92 -18.20 21.32
N GLY A 296 1.68 -18.08 20.85
CA GLY A 296 0.48 -18.09 21.69
C GLY A 296 -0.45 -19.26 21.40
N GLY A 297 -0.02 -20.21 20.57
CA GLY A 297 -0.85 -21.30 20.08
C GLY A 297 -1.82 -20.86 18.98
N ARG A 298 -2.52 -21.84 18.42
CA ARG A 298 -3.41 -21.69 17.26
C ARG A 298 -4.42 -20.54 17.36
N GLN A 299 -5.07 -20.39 18.51
CA GLN A 299 -6.07 -19.34 18.74
C GLN A 299 -5.46 -17.94 18.58
N PHE A 300 -4.22 -17.75 19.02
CA PHE A 300 -3.52 -16.48 18.87
C PHE A 300 -3.13 -16.23 17.40
N GLY A 301 -2.67 -17.26 16.68
CA GLY A 301 -2.42 -17.20 15.24
C GLY A 301 -3.66 -16.81 14.43
N GLN A 302 -4.80 -17.43 14.73
CA GLN A 302 -6.09 -17.12 14.09
C GLN A 302 -6.57 -15.70 14.41
N ALA A 303 -6.46 -15.27 15.67
CA ALA A 303 -6.85 -13.94 16.10
C ALA A 303 -5.99 -12.86 15.43
N LEU A 304 -4.67 -13.02 15.41
CA LEU A 304 -3.78 -12.08 14.72
C LEU A 304 -4.10 -12.03 13.23
N SER A 305 -4.29 -13.19 12.59
CA SER A 305 -4.60 -13.25 11.16
C SER A 305 -5.93 -12.56 10.82
N PHE A 306 -6.92 -12.62 11.71
CA PHE A 306 -8.15 -11.84 11.57
C PHE A 306 -7.85 -10.33 11.51
N PHE A 307 -7.07 -9.82 12.48
CA PHE A 307 -6.73 -8.39 12.51
C PHE A 307 -5.87 -7.98 11.30
N VAL A 308 -4.99 -8.86 10.82
CA VAL A 308 -4.23 -8.61 9.57
C VAL A 308 -5.17 -8.54 8.37
N ALA A 309 -6.15 -9.44 8.27
CA ALA A 309 -7.18 -9.38 7.23
C ALA A 309 -7.98 -8.07 7.32
N VAL A 310 -8.44 -7.67 8.50
CA VAL A 310 -9.11 -6.37 8.72
C VAL A 310 -8.22 -5.19 8.31
N SER A 311 -6.91 -5.28 8.57
CA SER A 311 -5.94 -4.26 8.12
C SER A 311 -5.82 -4.20 6.59
N ALA A 312 -5.71 -5.36 5.92
CA ALA A 312 -5.71 -5.44 4.46
C ALA A 312 -7.01 -4.88 3.86
N PHE A 313 -8.18 -5.16 4.47
CA PHE A 313 -9.46 -4.59 4.08
C PHE A 313 -9.49 -3.07 4.16
N GLY A 314 -8.94 -2.49 5.23
CA GLY A 314 -8.79 -1.04 5.33
C GLY A 314 -7.93 -0.46 4.21
N THR A 315 -6.82 -1.13 3.89
CA THR A 315 -5.92 -0.73 2.79
C THR A 315 -6.63 -0.77 1.44
N LEU A 316 -7.45 -1.79 1.18
CA LEU A 316 -8.30 -1.85 -0.01
C LEU A 316 -9.22 -0.63 -0.11
N GLY A 317 -9.83 -0.22 1.00
CA GLY A 317 -10.61 1.01 1.08
C GLY A 317 -9.82 2.25 0.65
N ALA A 318 -8.61 2.43 1.19
CA ALA A 318 -7.69 3.50 0.81
C ALA A 318 -7.35 3.48 -0.68
N LEU A 319 -7.07 2.30 -1.24
CA LEU A 319 -6.70 2.13 -2.63
C LEU A 319 -7.88 2.36 -3.59
N VAL A 320 -9.08 1.90 -3.25
CA VAL A 320 -10.30 2.12 -4.04
C VAL A 320 -10.67 3.60 -4.05
N TRP A 321 -10.57 4.25 -2.88
CA TRP A 321 -10.83 5.67 -2.74
C TRP A 321 -9.94 6.54 -3.63
N SER A 322 -8.62 6.38 -3.57
CA SER A 322 -7.72 7.20 -4.41
C SER A 322 -7.73 6.79 -5.87
N GLY A 323 -7.88 5.49 -6.15
CA GLY A 323 -7.98 4.99 -7.52
C GLY A 323 -9.10 5.67 -8.29
N SER A 324 -10.30 5.73 -7.69
CA SER A 324 -11.48 6.31 -8.33
C SER A 324 -11.30 7.79 -8.71
N ARG A 325 -10.57 8.56 -7.89
CA ARG A 325 -10.30 9.98 -8.12
C ARG A 325 -9.30 10.21 -9.23
N VAL A 326 -8.25 9.39 -9.32
CA VAL A 326 -7.29 9.45 -10.43
C VAL A 326 -7.97 9.09 -11.75
N VAL A 327 -8.83 8.05 -11.75
CA VAL A 327 -9.62 7.67 -12.93
C VAL A 327 -10.58 8.79 -13.34
N GLN A 328 -11.26 9.42 -12.38
CA GLN A 328 -12.13 10.56 -12.64
C GLN A 328 -11.35 11.74 -13.23
N ARG A 329 -10.18 12.08 -12.66
CA ARG A 329 -9.33 13.16 -13.17
C ARG A 329 -8.84 12.86 -14.58
N THR A 330 -8.45 11.62 -14.85
CA THR A 330 -8.08 11.13 -16.19
C THR A 330 -9.22 11.33 -17.20
N ALA A 331 -10.47 11.04 -16.81
CA ALA A 331 -11.64 11.30 -17.65
C ALA A 331 -11.91 12.79 -17.87
N LYS A 332 -11.74 13.63 -16.85
CA LYS A 332 -11.84 15.11 -16.99
C LYS A 332 -10.79 15.66 -17.96
N MET A 333 -9.56 15.13 -17.92
CA MET A 333 -8.47 15.48 -18.87
C MET A 333 -8.72 15.04 -20.31
N GLY A 334 -9.68 14.16 -20.55
CA GLY A 334 -9.99 13.68 -21.90
C GLY A 334 -9.03 12.61 -22.41
N TYR A 335 -8.32 11.92 -21.52
CA TYR A 335 -7.45 10.80 -21.90
C TYR A 335 -8.22 9.51 -22.25
N PHE A 336 -9.50 9.44 -21.89
CA PHE A 336 -10.38 8.34 -22.31
C PHE A 336 -11.00 8.62 -23.67
N LEU A 337 -10.80 7.70 -24.62
CA LEU A 337 -11.43 7.72 -25.95
C LEU A 337 -12.93 7.38 -25.89
N ILE A 338 -13.29 6.37 -25.08
CA ILE A 338 -14.66 5.86 -24.94
C ILE A 338 -15.12 6.02 -23.49
N GLY A 339 -16.41 6.30 -23.27
CA GLY A 339 -17.00 6.37 -21.92
C GLY A 339 -16.61 7.60 -21.11
N ARG A 340 -15.89 8.58 -21.69
CA ARG A 340 -15.43 9.81 -21.01
C ARG A 340 -16.54 10.53 -20.24
N LYS A 341 -17.65 10.86 -20.92
CA LYS A 341 -18.77 11.59 -20.31
C LYS A 341 -19.38 10.81 -19.14
N TRP A 342 -19.50 9.49 -19.27
CA TRP A 342 -20.01 8.61 -18.22
C TRP A 342 -19.08 8.60 -16.99
N LEU A 343 -17.76 8.53 -17.18
CA LEU A 343 -16.78 8.56 -16.09
C LEU A 343 -16.65 9.92 -15.38
N GLN A 344 -17.04 11.01 -16.03
CA GLN A 344 -17.01 12.35 -15.45
C GLN A 344 -18.16 12.62 -14.46
N VAL A 345 -19.23 11.81 -14.50
CA VAL A 345 -20.40 11.98 -13.64
C VAL A 345 -20.04 11.68 -12.17
N MET A 346 -20.45 12.59 -11.29
CA MET A 346 -20.37 12.44 -9.83
C MET A 346 -21.75 12.53 -9.21
N LYS A 347 -21.96 11.85 -8.06
CA LYS A 347 -23.09 12.15 -7.18
C LYS A 347 -22.96 13.56 -6.59
N LYS A 348 -24.07 14.07 -6.04
CA LYS A 348 -24.11 15.37 -5.34
C LYS A 348 -23.11 15.46 -4.17
N ASP A 349 -22.78 14.32 -3.55
CA ASP A 349 -21.81 14.20 -2.45
C ASP A 349 -20.34 14.10 -2.91
N GLY A 350 -20.06 14.29 -4.21
CA GLY A 350 -18.71 14.19 -4.79
C GLY A 350 -18.27 12.77 -5.16
N THR A 351 -19.08 11.75 -4.90
CA THR A 351 -18.71 10.34 -5.12
C THR A 351 -18.69 9.97 -6.62
N PRO A 352 -17.57 9.46 -7.18
CA PRO A 352 -17.46 9.11 -8.59
C PRO A 352 -17.89 7.65 -8.87
N VAL A 353 -19.19 7.39 -8.77
CA VAL A 353 -19.80 6.04 -8.86
C VAL A 353 -19.34 5.24 -10.08
N ASN A 354 -19.29 5.86 -11.25
CA ASN A 354 -18.95 5.18 -12.50
C ASN A 354 -17.47 4.76 -12.56
N THR A 355 -16.59 5.57 -11.95
CA THR A 355 -15.16 5.22 -11.85
C THR A 355 -14.93 4.08 -10.86
N LEU A 356 -15.68 4.05 -9.75
CA LEU A 356 -15.66 2.94 -8.79
C LEU A 356 -16.10 1.63 -9.46
N LYS A 357 -17.16 1.66 -10.28
CA LYS A 357 -17.60 0.51 -11.06
C LYS A 357 -16.54 0.03 -12.05
N LEU A 358 -15.93 0.94 -12.81
CA LEU A 358 -14.87 0.60 -13.77
C LEU A 358 -13.68 -0.07 -13.06
N GLN A 359 -13.27 0.50 -11.92
CA GLN A 359 -12.17 -0.02 -11.12
C GLN A 359 -12.49 -1.40 -10.54
N PHE A 360 -13.70 -1.61 -10.03
CA PHE A 360 -14.17 -2.91 -9.54
C PHE A 360 -14.08 -3.98 -10.64
N ILE A 361 -14.59 -3.69 -11.84
CA ILE A 361 -14.57 -4.62 -12.98
C ILE A 361 -13.13 -4.94 -13.36
N GLY A 362 -12.29 -3.93 -13.57
CA GLY A 362 -10.89 -4.11 -13.98
C GLY A 362 -10.07 -4.92 -12.97
N CYS A 363 -10.20 -4.62 -11.68
CA CYS A 363 -9.50 -5.35 -10.63
C CYS A 363 -10.00 -6.80 -10.51
N THR A 364 -11.32 -7.02 -10.63
CA THR A 364 -11.91 -8.38 -10.59
C THR A 364 -11.37 -9.26 -11.71
N LEU A 365 -11.28 -8.72 -12.94
CA LEU A 365 -10.72 -9.45 -14.07
C LEU A 365 -9.26 -9.88 -13.83
N ILE A 366 -8.43 -8.97 -13.31
CA ILE A 366 -7.02 -9.26 -13.00
C ILE A 366 -6.90 -10.29 -11.86
N ILE A 367 -7.71 -10.16 -10.81
CA ILE A 367 -7.73 -11.10 -9.67
C ILE A 367 -8.03 -12.53 -10.14
N VAL A 368 -8.95 -12.71 -11.08
CA VAL A 368 -9.32 -14.02 -11.65
C VAL A 368 -8.27 -14.53 -12.65
N ALA A 369 -7.78 -13.65 -13.54
CA ALA A 369 -6.85 -14.03 -14.60
C ALA A 369 -5.52 -14.58 -14.07
N ILE A 370 -5.04 -14.06 -12.94
CA ILE A 370 -3.71 -14.39 -12.40
C ILE A 370 -3.59 -15.82 -11.88
N GLY A 371 -4.71 -16.50 -11.62
CA GLY A 371 -4.71 -17.90 -11.18
C GLY A 371 -3.98 -18.89 -12.08
N TRP A 372 -3.88 -18.58 -13.38
CA TRP A 372 -3.16 -19.42 -14.33
C TRP A 372 -1.69 -19.03 -14.51
N VAL A 373 -1.29 -17.86 -14.00
CA VAL A 373 0.02 -17.26 -14.32
C VAL A 373 1.07 -17.62 -13.27
N THR A 374 0.68 -17.69 -11.99
CA THR A 374 1.63 -17.82 -10.88
C THR A 374 1.02 -18.57 -9.68
N SER A 375 1.87 -19.25 -8.92
CA SER A 375 1.55 -19.83 -7.61
C SER A 375 1.57 -18.83 -6.47
N ASP A 376 2.19 -17.66 -6.68
CA ASP A 376 2.26 -16.56 -5.73
C ASP A 376 1.64 -15.30 -6.36
N PRO A 377 0.29 -15.17 -6.30
CA PRO A 377 -0.42 -14.04 -6.87
C PRO A 377 -0.07 -12.72 -6.17
N PHE A 378 0.16 -12.72 -4.86
CA PHE A 378 0.49 -11.50 -4.12
C PHE A 378 1.82 -10.93 -4.56
N LYS A 379 2.88 -11.75 -4.58
CA LYS A 379 4.21 -11.28 -4.96
C LYS A 379 4.21 -10.78 -6.41
N PHE A 380 3.62 -11.54 -7.32
CA PHE A 380 3.53 -11.13 -8.73
C PHE A 380 2.82 -9.78 -8.88
N LEU A 381 1.67 -9.60 -8.22
CA LEU A 381 0.87 -8.39 -8.31
C LEU A 381 1.50 -7.19 -7.62
N SER A 382 2.10 -7.41 -6.46
CA SER A 382 2.82 -6.38 -5.73
C SER A 382 4.02 -5.90 -6.55
N ASP A 383 4.86 -6.81 -7.06
CA ASP A 383 5.98 -6.49 -7.95
C ASP A 383 5.51 -5.75 -9.20
N TYR A 384 4.52 -6.28 -9.92
CA TYR A 384 3.96 -5.66 -11.12
C TYR A 384 3.47 -4.22 -10.86
N SER A 385 2.82 -4.00 -9.71
CA SER A 385 2.40 -2.66 -9.31
C SER A 385 3.58 -1.76 -8.97
N GLN A 386 4.54 -2.23 -8.18
CA GLN A 386 5.61 -1.40 -7.64
C GLN A 386 6.64 -1.00 -8.68
N TYR A 387 7.09 -1.93 -9.53
CA TYR A 387 8.01 -1.58 -10.61
C TYR A 387 7.41 -0.49 -11.51
N SER A 388 6.14 -0.65 -11.87
CA SER A 388 5.41 0.35 -12.66
C SER A 388 5.34 1.71 -11.95
N TYR A 389 5.08 1.70 -10.65
CA TYR A 389 4.85 2.93 -9.88
C TYR A 389 6.12 3.71 -9.60
N TRP A 390 7.23 3.02 -9.28
CA TRP A 390 8.51 3.65 -8.97
C TRP A 390 9.14 4.34 -10.17
N ILE A 391 8.86 3.88 -11.40
CA ILE A 391 9.23 4.61 -12.63
C ILE A 391 8.61 6.02 -12.59
N PHE A 392 7.32 6.14 -12.24
CA PHE A 392 6.65 7.44 -12.18
C PHE A 392 7.02 8.26 -10.95
N TYR A 393 7.36 7.63 -9.82
CA TYR A 393 7.93 8.35 -8.68
C TYR A 393 9.26 9.01 -9.04
N CYS A 394 10.15 8.27 -9.71
CA CYS A 394 11.41 8.81 -10.23
C CYS A 394 11.16 9.95 -11.22
N LEU A 395 10.27 9.77 -12.20
CA LEU A 395 9.90 10.83 -13.15
C LEU A 395 9.32 12.07 -12.46
N THR A 396 8.52 11.88 -11.41
CA THR A 396 7.94 12.99 -10.64
C THR A 396 9.02 13.74 -9.85
N GLY A 397 9.98 13.03 -9.27
CA GLY A 397 11.16 13.62 -8.63
C GLY A 397 12.03 14.41 -9.61
N ILE A 398 12.33 13.84 -10.78
CA ILE A 398 13.05 14.54 -11.87
C ILE A 398 12.26 15.77 -12.30
N GLY A 399 10.93 15.65 -12.43
CA GLY A 399 10.04 16.75 -12.75
C GLY A 399 10.15 17.89 -11.75
N LEU A 400 10.17 17.60 -10.45
CA LEU A 400 10.38 18.62 -9.42
C LEU A 400 11.73 19.34 -9.59
N LEU A 401 12.81 18.61 -9.90
CA LEU A 401 14.13 19.21 -10.11
C LEU A 401 14.16 20.13 -11.33
N ILE A 402 13.61 19.68 -12.46
CA ILE A 402 13.45 20.50 -13.68
C ILE A 402 12.63 21.75 -13.37
N TRP A 403 11.57 21.59 -12.59
CA TRP A 403 10.70 22.71 -12.26
C TRP A 403 11.37 23.74 -11.36
N LYS A 404 12.27 23.30 -10.47
CA LYS A 404 13.09 24.18 -9.62
C LYS A 404 14.21 24.87 -10.39
N SER A 405 14.66 24.35 -11.53
CA SER A 405 15.70 24.99 -12.33
C SER A 405 15.15 26.12 -13.23
N GLU A 406 13.85 26.35 -13.28
CA GLU A 406 13.23 27.45 -14.03
C GLU A 406 13.23 28.77 -13.20
N PRO A 407 13.97 29.82 -13.62
CA PRO A 407 14.16 31.05 -12.82
C PRO A 407 12.89 31.85 -12.51
N SER A 408 11.83 31.68 -13.32
CA SER A 408 10.58 32.44 -13.19
C SER A 408 9.65 31.94 -12.08
N LYS A 409 10.00 30.83 -11.41
CA LYS A 409 9.12 30.14 -10.44
C LYS A 409 9.68 30.10 -9.02
N GLU A 410 10.69 30.91 -8.71
CA GLU A 410 11.45 30.92 -7.44
C GLU A 410 10.67 31.33 -6.17
N LYS A 411 9.38 31.70 -6.26
CA LYS A 411 8.63 32.12 -5.07
C LYS A 411 7.91 30.96 -4.36
N HIS A 412 8.57 30.47 -3.30
CA HIS A 412 7.99 29.95 -2.04
C HIS A 412 7.70 28.44 -1.84
N PHE A 413 7.78 28.08 -0.55
CA PHE A 413 7.80 26.77 0.15
C PHE A 413 8.88 25.78 -0.28
N ASN A 414 9.88 25.56 0.57
CA ASN A 414 10.90 24.51 0.45
C ASN A 414 10.59 23.46 1.51
N ALA A 415 10.37 22.19 1.15
CA ALA A 415 10.02 21.18 2.16
C ALA A 415 11.11 21.00 3.25
N TRP A 416 12.35 21.37 2.93
CA TRP A 416 13.51 21.38 3.84
C TRP A 416 13.37 22.30 5.05
N TRP A 417 12.47 23.29 5.02
CA TRP A 417 12.22 24.16 6.18
C TRP A 417 11.52 23.42 7.34
N LEU A 418 10.90 22.26 7.10
CA LEU A 418 10.35 21.41 8.16
C LEU A 418 11.42 20.59 8.90
N ALA A 419 12.66 20.57 8.37
CA ALA A 419 13.82 19.92 8.99
C ALA A 419 14.75 20.93 9.72
N ARG A 420 14.38 22.21 9.75
CA ARG A 420 14.95 23.26 10.62
C ARG A 420 13.98 23.53 11.75
#